data_AF-A0A3N5WJU5-F1
#
_entry.id   AF-A0A3N5WJU5-F1
#
_cell.length_a   1.000
_cell.length_b   1.000
_cell.length_c   1.000
_cell.angle_alpha   90.00
_cell.angle_beta   90.00
_cell.angle_gamma   90.00
#
_symmetry.space_group_name_H-M   'P 1'
#
loop_
_entity.id
_entity.type
_entity.pdbx_description
1 polymer ?
#
loop_
_entity_poly.entity_id
_entity_poly.type
_entity_poly.pdbx_seq_one_letter_code
_entity_poly.pdbx_strand_id
1 'polypeptide(L)' 'MKFVRFCLRNQVSYGIEEEGFVREITGSIFGDFQVKPEKYPLGG' A
#
# COMPACT_ATOMS: atom_id res chain seq x y z
N MET A 1 -5.74 3.56 -10.66
CA MET A 1 -4.78 3.34 -9.55
C MET A 1 -5.39 3.94 -8.30
N LYS A 2 -5.65 3.13 -7.26
CA LYS A 2 -6.34 3.57 -6.04
C LYS A 2 -5.35 3.56 -4.88
N PHE A 3 -5.01 4.73 -4.37
CA PHE A 3 -4.18 4.84 -3.17
C PHE A 3 -5.04 4.60 -1.95
N VAL A 4 -4.54 3.76 -1.04
CA VAL A 4 -5.24 3.39 0.18
C VAL A 4 -4.32 3.55 1.38
N ARG A 5 -4.94 3.77 2.54
CA ARG A 5 -4.30 3.72 3.84
C ARG A 5 -4.74 2.43 4.53
N PHE A 6 -3.80 1.64 5.03
CA PHE A 6 -4.09 0.36 5.69
C PHE A 6 -3.25 0.20 6.97
N CYS A 7 -3.69 -0.68 7.86
CA CYS A 7 -2.95 -1.00 9.07
C CYS A 7 -2.02 -2.19 8.79
N LEU A 8 -0.73 -2.00 9.01
CA LEU A 8 0.29 -3.03 8.92
C LEU A 8 1.07 -3.08 10.23
N ARG A 9 1.02 -4.22 10.94
CA ARG A 9 1.76 -4.43 12.20
C ARG A 9 1.53 -3.31 13.24
N ASN A 10 0.27 -2.91 13.43
CA ASN A 10 -0.14 -1.82 14.33
C ASN A 10 0.39 -0.42 13.93
N GLN A 11 0.84 -0.26 12.69
CA GLN A 11 1.22 1.03 12.13
C GLN A 11 0.36 1.36 10.92
N VAL A 12 0.15 2.65 10.70
CA VAL A 12 -0.55 3.15 9.52
C VAL A 12 0.44 3.19 8.35
N SER A 13 0.12 2.46 7.29
CA SER A 13 0.89 2.41 6.05
C SER A 13 0.03 2.87 4.86
N TYR A 14 0.70 3.21 3.77
CA TYR A 14 0.07 3.62 2.52
C TYR A 14 0.42 2.64 1.42
N GLY A 15 -0.49 2.43 0.49
CA GLY A 15 -0.29 1.48 -0.59
C GLY A 15 -1.20 1.72 -1.77
N ILE A 16 -1.05 0.89 -2.78
CA ILE A 16 -1.92 0.85 -3.96
C ILE A 16 -2.76 -0.41 -3.88
N GLU A 17 -4.08 -0.24 -3.94
CA GLU A 17 -5.03 -1.34 -4.05
C GLU A 17 -5.04 -1.88 -5.49
N GLU A 18 -4.88 -3.19 -5.57
CA GLU A 18 -5.00 -4.03 -6.77
C GLU A 18 -5.92 -5.21 -6.46
N GLU A 19 -6.32 -5.98 -7.47
CA GLU A 19 -7.33 -7.03 -7.36
C GLU A 19 -7.04 -8.05 -6.23
N GLY A 20 -7.63 -7.80 -5.05
CA GLY A 20 -7.53 -8.63 -3.86
C GLY A 20 -6.37 -8.33 -2.89
N PHE A 21 -5.49 -7.36 -3.20
CA PHE A 21 -4.34 -7.05 -2.33
C PHE A 21 -3.92 -5.57 -2.42
N VAL A 22 -3.10 -5.14 -1.45
CA VAL A 22 -2.43 -3.85 -1.41
C VAL A 22 -0.93 -4.07 -1.50
N ARG A 23 -0.24 -3.27 -2.32
CA ARG A 23 1.22 -3.14 -2.26
C ARG A 23 1.59 -1.88 -1.52
N GLU A 24 2.44 -2.00 -0.50
CA GLU A 24 2.92 -0.84 0.25
C GLU A 24 3.72 0.09 -0.66
N ILE A 25 3.56 1.40 -0.45
CA ILE A 25 4.39 2.41 -1.09
C ILE A 25 5.23 3.15 -0.05
N THR A 26 6.43 3.55 -0.47
CA THR A 26 7.29 4.48 0.28
C THR A 26 7.49 5.74 -0.54
N GLY A 27 7.80 6.86 0.11
CA GLY A 27 7.99 8.15 -0.57
C GLY A 27 6.70 8.92 -0.80
N SER A 28 6.70 9.80 -1.80
CA SER A 28 5.62 10.75 -2.05
C SER A 28 4.72 10.30 -3.20
N ILE A 29 3.40 10.26 -2.97
CA ILE A 29 2.41 9.97 -4.03
C ILE A 29 2.40 11.01 -5.17
N PHE A 30 3.06 12.16 -5.00
CA PHE A 30 3.13 13.24 -5.98
C PHE A 30 4.25 13.09 -7.03
N GLY A 31 5.07 12.03 -6.97
CA GLY A 31 6.04 11.76 -8.05
C GLY A 31 7.16 10.78 -7.73
N ASP A 32 7.50 10.60 -6.45
CA ASP A 32 8.71 9.88 -6.03
C ASP A 32 8.40 8.63 -5.18
N PHE A 33 7.23 8.03 -5.36
CA PHE A 33 6.89 6.82 -4.61
C PHE A 33 7.50 5.58 -5.25
N GLN A 34 7.91 4.64 -4.40
CA GLN A 34 8.33 3.30 -4.81
C GLN A 34 7.31 2.28 -4.31
N VAL A 35 6.99 1.31 -5.16
CA VAL A 35 6.09 0.22 -4.81
C VAL A 35 6.91 -0.94 -4.29
N LYS A 36 6.65 -1.34 -3.04
CA LYS A 36 7.28 -2.54 -2.47
C LYS A 36 6.75 -3.81 -3.15
N PRO A 37 7.58 -4.85 -3.29
CA PRO A 37 7.16 -6.10 -3.92
C PRO A 37 6.16 -6.90 -3.07
N GLU A 38 6.14 -6.67 -1.75
CA GLU A 38 5.22 -7.35 -0.84
C GLU A 38 3.75 -7.05 -1.14
N LYS A 39 2.93 -8.11 -1.13
CA LYS A 39 1.48 -8.03 -1.31
C LYS A 39 0.78 -8.34 0.01
N TYR A 40 -0.11 -7.45 0.43
CA TYR A 40 -0.91 -7.58 1.64
C TYR A 40 -2.36 -7.85 1.25
N PRO A 41 -2.98 -8.97 1.66
CA PRO A 41 -4.37 -9.26 1.29
C PRO A 41 -5.32 -8.21 1.88
N LEU A 42 -6.32 -7.82 1.10
CA LEU A 42 -7.42 -6.97 1.58
C LEU A 42 -8.44 -7.85 2.31
N GLY A 43 -8.18 -8.11 3.59
CA GLY A 43 -9.08 -8.89 4.44
C GLY A 43 -8.34 -9.65 5.54
N GLY A 44 -8.50 -9.16 6.76
CA GLY A 44 -8.20 -9.81 8.03
C GLY A 44 -9.22 -9.33 9.05
#